data_AF-A0A7Y4RM23-F1
#
_entry.id   AF-A0A7Y4RM23-F1
#
_cell.length_a   1.000
_cell.length_b   1.000
_cell.length_c   1.000
_cell.angle_alpha   90.00
_cell.angle_beta   90.00
_cell.angle_gamma   90.00
#
_symmetry.space_group_name_H-M   'P 1'
#
loop_
_entity.id
_entity.type
_entity.pdbx_description
1 polymer ?
#
loop_
_entity_poly.entity_id
_entity_poly.type
_entity_poly.pdbx_seq_one_letter_code
_entity_poly.pdbx_strand_id
1 'polypeptide(L)' 'MSPMGWFVSCLLLWLIAFPVYLSKRGELRQAREDEHARQASAAMRKCPFCAEPVRAEAIKCRHCGSALAAGRG' A
#
# COMPACT_ATOMS: atom_id res chain seq x y z
N MET A 1 30.41 -18.58 -36.36
CA MET A 1 29.43 -17.82 -35.57
C MET A 1 30.14 -16.65 -34.90
N SER A 2 29.79 -15.41 -35.22
CA SER A 2 30.53 -14.23 -34.71
C SER A 2 30.28 -14.01 -33.21
N PRO A 3 31.33 -13.94 -32.38
CA PRO A 3 31.21 -13.71 -30.94
C PRO A 3 30.41 -12.45 -30.57
N MET A 4 30.48 -11.40 -31.40
CA MET A 4 29.69 -10.18 -31.19
C MET A 4 28.17 -10.40 -31.29
N GLY A 5 27.71 -11.34 -32.13
CA GLY A 5 26.28 -11.58 -32.33
C GLY A 5 25.61 -12.15 -31.09
N TRP A 6 26.31 -13.03 -30.36
CA TRP A 6 25.82 -13.59 -29.10
C TRP A 6 25.78 -12.53 -27.98
N PHE A 7 26.80 -11.68 -27.92
CA PHE A 7 26.88 -10.61 -26.93
C PHE A 7 25.76 -9.57 -27.10
N VAL A 8 25.50 -9.16 -28.34
CA VAL A 8 24.43 -8.22 -28.67
C VAL A 8 23.05 -8.85 -28.40
N SER A 9 22.87 -10.14 -28.68
CA SER A 9 21.64 -10.87 -28.36
C SER A 9 21.37 -10.93 -26.85
N CYS A 10 22.39 -11.25 -26.05
CA CYS A 10 22.26 -11.21 -24.58
C CYS A 10 21.98 -9.80 -24.06
N LEU A 11 22.64 -8.78 -24.62
CA LEU A 11 22.44 -7.39 -24.23
C LEU A 11 21.03 -6.89 -24.57
N LEU A 12 20.51 -7.23 -25.75
CA LEU A 12 19.13 -6.93 -26.16
C LEU A 12 18.09 -7.62 -25.26
N LEU A 13 18.29 -8.90 -24.95
CA LEU A 13 17.39 -9.62 -24.04
C LEU A 13 17.42 -9.02 -22.64
N TRP A 14 18.59 -8.62 -22.14
CA TRP A 14 18.73 -7.97 -20.84
C TRP A 14 18.02 -6.60 -20.80
N LEU A 15 18.16 -5.80 -21.86
CA LEU A 15 17.53 -4.49 -21.99
C LEU A 15 16.01 -4.55 -22.03
N ILE A 16 15.40 -5.64 -22.50
CA ILE A 16 13.93 -5.81 -22.55
C ILE A 16 13.42 -6.53 -21.30
N ALA A 17 14.12 -7.57 -20.83
CA ALA A 17 13.73 -8.32 -19.66
C ALA A 17 13.79 -7.47 -18.38
N PHE A 18 14.75 -6.55 -18.28
CA PHE A 18 14.91 -5.68 -17.11
C PHE A 18 13.74 -4.70 -16.92
N PRO A 19 13.29 -3.93 -17.95
CA PRO A 19 12.06 -3.14 -17.86
C PRO A 19 10.82 -3.97 -17.56
N VAL A 20 10.63 -5.12 -18.22
CA VAL A 20 9.46 -5.98 -17.97
C VAL A 20 9.45 -6.50 -16.53
N TYR A 21 10.62 -6.88 -16.01
CA TYR A 21 10.79 -7.29 -14.63
C TYR A 21 10.47 -6.14 -13.65
N LEU A 22 10.94 -4.93 -13.93
CA LEU A 22 10.63 -3.75 -13.11
C LEU A 22 9.15 -3.35 -13.17
N SER A 23 8.49 -3.47 -14.32
CA SER A 23 7.04 -3.23 -14.45
C SER A 23 6.22 -4.20 -13.61
N LYS A 24 6.54 -5.51 -13.66
CA LYS A 24 5.91 -6.52 -12.78
C LYS A 24 6.20 -6.30 -11.30
N ARG A 25 7.37 -5.75 -10.97
CA ARG A 25 7.72 -5.38 -9.60
C ARG A 25 6.89 -4.19 -9.09
N GLY A 26 6.34 -3.38 -10.01
CA GLY A 26 5.39 -2.31 -9.71
C GLY A 26 4.04 -2.83 -9.20
N GLU A 27 3.47 -3.86 -9.83
CA GLU A 27 2.17 -4.44 -9.45
C GLU A 27 2.16 -4.97 -8.00
N LEU A 28 3.23 -5.64 -7.57
CA LEU A 28 3.37 -6.11 -6.17
C LEU A 28 3.47 -4.97 -5.15
N ARG A 29 4.00 -3.81 -5.58
CA ARG A 29 4.07 -2.62 -4.72
C ARG A 29 2.71 -1.92 -4.63
N GLN A 30 2.00 -1.81 -5.75
CA GLN A 30 0.66 -1.23 -5.80
C GLN A 30 -0.34 -2.03 -4.96
N ALA A 31 -0.35 -3.37 -5.07
CA ALA A 31 -1.24 -4.21 -4.26
C ALA A 31 -1.06 -3.99 -2.74
N ARG A 32 0.18 -3.87 -2.25
CA ARG A 32 0.45 -3.55 -0.84
C ARG A 32 0.06 -2.13 -0.46
N GLU A 33 0.22 -1.17 -1.36
CA GLU A 33 -0.19 0.22 -1.13
C GLU A 33 -1.71 0.33 -0.98
N ASP A 34 -2.47 -0.35 -1.84
CA ASP A 34 -3.92 -0.49 -1.74
C ASP A 34 -4.33 -1.14 -0.41
N GLU A 35 -3.68 -2.24 -0.02
CA GLU A 35 -3.94 -2.89 1.27
C GLU A 35 -3.66 -1.96 2.46
N HIS A 36 -2.52 -1.28 2.46
CA HIS A 36 -2.17 -0.32 3.52
C HIS A 36 -3.12 0.89 3.55
N ALA A 37 -3.54 1.41 2.39
CA ALA A 37 -4.50 2.51 2.32
C ALA A 37 -5.89 2.10 2.83
N ARG A 38 -6.34 0.88 2.50
CA ARG A 38 -7.58 0.30 3.03
C ARG A 38 -7.51 0.08 4.54
N GLN A 39 -6.40 -0.45 5.05
CA GLN A 39 -6.20 -0.62 6.49
C GLN A 39 -6.12 0.73 7.22
N ALA A 40 -5.43 1.73 6.67
CA ALA A 40 -5.32 3.06 7.26
C ALA A 40 -6.68 3.78 7.32
N SER A 41 -7.51 3.63 6.29
CA SER A 41 -8.87 4.18 6.28
C SER A 41 -9.82 3.42 7.22
N ALA A 42 -9.71 2.09 7.31
CA ALA A 42 -10.43 1.29 8.29
C ALA A 42 -10.00 1.57 9.74
N ALA A 43 -8.76 2.01 9.96
CA ALA A 43 -8.22 2.37 11.27
C ALA A 43 -8.70 3.74 11.79
N MET A 44 -9.49 4.50 11.02
CA MET A 44 -10.04 5.78 11.43
C MET A 44 -11.58 5.73 11.43
N ARG A 45 -12.22 6.24 12.47
CA ARG A 45 -13.68 6.37 12.59
C ARG A 45 -14.05 7.75 13.10
N LYS A 46 -15.32 8.14 12.96
CA LYS A 46 -15.83 9.38 13.55
C LYS A 46 -16.32 9.13 14.96
N CYS A 47 -16.07 10.07 15.86
CA CYS A 47 -16.62 10.04 17.20
C CYS A 47 -18.15 10.26 17.15
N PRO A 48 -19.00 9.40 17.74
CA PRO A 48 -20.46 9.56 17.73
C PRO A 48 -20.94 10.75 18.56
N PHE A 49 -20.09 11.31 19.43
CA PHE A 49 -20.46 12.41 20.32
C PHE A 49 -20.10 13.79 19.74
N CYS A 50 -18.97 13.90 19.04
CA CYS A 50 -18.46 15.18 18.54
C CYS A 50 -18.12 15.18 17.04
N ALA A 51 -18.39 14.09 16.32
CA ALA A 51 -18.13 13.91 14.88
C ALA A 51 -16.67 14.01 14.41
N GLU A 52 -15.74 14.32 15.31
CA GLU A 52 -14.31 14.43 15.02
C GLU A 52 -13.70 13.06 14.62
N PRO A 53 -12.74 13.00 13.66
CA PRO A 53 -12.00 11.79 13.35
C PRO A 53 -11.14 11.31 14.53
N VAL A 54 -11.28 10.04 14.89
CA VAL A 54 -10.56 9.34 15.95
C VAL A 54 -10.12 7.97 15.47
N ARG A 55 -9.09 7.38 16.08
CA ARG A 55 -8.68 6.01 15.74
C ARG A 55 -9.81 5.02 16.02
N ALA A 56 -9.96 4.00 15.18
CA ALA A 56 -10.93 2.93 15.36
C ALA A 56 -10.72 2.19 16.69
N GLU A 57 -9.47 2.07 17.11
CA GLU A 57 -9.04 1.45 18.37
C GLU A 57 -9.17 2.39 19.59
N ALA A 58 -9.50 3.67 19.39
CA ALA A 58 -9.61 4.61 20.50
C ALA A 58 -10.78 4.24 21.43
N ILE A 59 -10.47 4.05 22.71
CA ILE A 59 -11.42 3.79 23.80
C ILE A 59 -11.94 5.11 24.40
N LYS A 60 -11.24 6.22 24.17
CA LYS A 60 -11.62 7.56 24.65
C LYS A 60 -11.34 8.60 23.58
N CYS A 61 -12.30 9.49 23.34
CA CYS A 61 -12.12 10.60 22.42
C CYS A 61 -11.17 11.66 23.02
N ARG A 62 -10.15 12.09 22.27
CA ARG A 62 -9.21 13.14 22.71
C ARG A 62 -9.80 14.56 22.65
N HIS A 63 -10.87 14.75 21.87
CA HIS A 63 -11.49 16.05 21.65
C HIS A 63 -12.59 16.35 22.67
N CYS A 64 -13.52 15.42 22.87
CA CYS A 64 -14.63 15.60 23.83
C CYS A 64 -14.51 14.76 25.10
N GLY A 65 -13.51 13.88 25.22
CA GLY A 65 -13.27 13.08 26.43
C GLY A 65 -14.26 11.93 26.67
N SER A 66 -15.25 11.75 25.79
CA SER A 66 -16.24 10.67 25.89
C SER A 66 -15.60 9.28 25.70
N ALA A 67 -16.17 8.29 26.37
CA ALA A 67 -15.79 6.89 26.20
C ALA A 67 -16.37 6.35 24.88
N LEU A 68 -15.50 5.81 24.04
CA LEU A 68 -15.83 5.19 22.77
C LEU A 68 -15.67 3.68 22.92
N ALA A 69 -16.71 2.88 22.70
CA ALA A 69 -16.54 1.43 22.68
C ALA A 69 -15.62 1.06 21.50
N ALA A 70 -14.46 0.47 21.77
CA ALA A 70 -13.59 -0.08 20.73
C ALA A 70 -14.42 -1.06 19.88
N GLY A 71 -14.34 -0.89 18.56
CA GLY A 71 -15.32 -1.36 17.59
C GLY A 71 -15.92 -2.74 17.87
N ARG A 72 -17.23 -2.76 18.12
CA ARG A 72 -18.09 -3.84 17.64
C ARG A 72 -18.77 -3.26 16.40
N GLY A 73 -18.48 -3.87 15.25
CA GLY A 73 -19.11 -3.56 13.97
C GLY A 73 -20.62 -3.70 14.03
#